data_AF-A0A1P8U4I3-F1
#
_entry.id   AF-A0A1P8U4I3-F1
#
_cell.length_a   1.000
_cell.length_b   1.000
_cell.length_c   1.000
_cell.angle_alpha   90.00
_cell.angle_beta   90.00
_cell.angle_gamma   90.00
#
_symmetry.space_group_name_H-M   'P 1'
#
loop_
_entity.id
_entity.type
_entity.pdbx_description
1 polymer ?
#
loop_
_entity_poly.entity_id
_entity_poly.type
_entity_poly.pdbx_seq_one_letter_code
_entity_poly.pdbx_strand_id
1 'polypeptide(L)'
;MLTFHLGFVAEANARVARLWPRILDAAAGDAEVGRRLEQLQHNRRFDMLSSIREYRSKGLCHSARPDAELADELSFLISPESYTQLVVDAKWSMTRYRAWMLRAVRRLILED
;
A
#
# COMPACT_ATOMS: atom_id res chain seq x y z
N MET A 1 -15.50 -5.20 4.58
CA MET A 1 -14.74 -4.96 3.33
C MET A 1 -13.34 -4.41 3.60
N LEU A 2 -13.20 -3.24 4.23
CA LEU A 2 -11.89 -2.60 4.50
C LEU A 2 -10.93 -3.50 5.28
N THR A 3 -11.36 -4.08 6.41
CA THR A 3 -10.52 -4.97 7.23
C THR A 3 -10.03 -6.19 6.45
N PHE A 4 -10.87 -6.76 5.59
CA PHE A 4 -10.50 -7.89 4.73
C PHE A 4 -9.44 -7.46 3.71
N HIS A 5 -9.66 -6.34 3.01
CA HIS A 5 -8.71 -5.81 2.04
C HIS A 5 -7.33 -5.54 2.68
N LEU A 6 -7.29 -4.81 3.80
CA LEU A 6 -6.03 -4.53 4.50
C LEU A 6 -5.37 -5.79 5.07
N GLY A 7 -6.16 -6.79 5.47
CA GLY A 7 -5.66 -8.10 5.88
C GLY A 7 -4.98 -8.86 4.75
N PHE A 8 -5.59 -8.88 3.57
CA PHE A 8 -5.03 -9.48 2.35
C PHE A 8 -3.71 -8.81 1.95
N VAL A 9 -3.69 -7.48 1.94
CA VAL A 9 -2.51 -6.67 1.65
C VAL A 9 -1.39 -6.93 2.66
N ALA A 10 -1.70 -7.01 3.95
CA ALA A 10 -0.69 -7.28 4.98
C ALA A 10 0.00 -8.64 4.76
N GLU A 11 -0.77 -9.66 4.37
CA GLU A 11 -0.23 -10.98 4.03
C GLU A 11 0.58 -10.95 2.72
N ALA A 12 0.14 -10.17 1.73
CA ALA A 12 0.91 -9.97 0.52
C ALA A 12 2.28 -9.33 0.83
N ASN A 13 2.31 -8.26 1.63
CA ASN A 13 3.54 -7.61 2.06
C ASN A 13 4.46 -8.57 2.82
N ALA A 14 3.93 -9.42 3.70
CA ALA A 14 4.73 -10.43 4.38
C ALA A 14 5.46 -11.40 3.43
N ARG A 15 4.84 -11.74 2.29
CA ARG A 15 5.46 -12.59 1.27
C ARG A 15 6.48 -11.85 0.41
N VAL A 16 6.19 -10.61 0.01
CA VAL A 16 6.97 -9.89 -1.00
C VAL A 16 8.05 -8.97 -0.43
N ALA A 17 7.91 -8.50 0.81
CA ALA A 17 8.80 -7.47 1.39
C ALA A 17 10.27 -7.89 1.39
N ARG A 18 10.58 -9.17 1.58
CA ARG A 18 11.97 -9.66 1.52
C ARG A 18 12.55 -9.64 0.10
N LEU A 19 11.71 -9.76 -0.93
CA LEU A 19 12.16 -9.72 -2.32
C LEU A 19 12.27 -8.29 -2.83
N TRP A 20 11.50 -7.37 -2.27
CA TRP A 20 11.39 -6.01 -2.77
C TRP A 20 12.72 -5.27 -2.91
N PRO A 21 13.63 -5.23 -1.92
CA PRO A 21 14.94 -4.59 -2.09
C PRO A 21 15.77 -5.20 -3.23
N ARG A 22 15.68 -6.52 -3.43
CA ARG A 22 16.40 -7.21 -4.51
C ARG A 22 15.86 -6.85 -5.90
N ILE A 23 14.55 -6.61 -5.99
CA ILE A 23 13.91 -6.13 -7.23
C ILE A 23 14.39 -4.71 -7.52
N LEU A 24 14.46 -3.83 -6.51
CA LEU A 24 14.98 -2.48 -6.67
C LEU A 24 16.45 -2.48 -7.11
N ASP A 25 17.29 -3.29 -6.48
CA ASP A 25 18.70 -3.44 -6.85
C ASP A 25 18.86 -3.97 -8.27
N ALA A 26 18.10 -4.99 -8.66
CA ALA A 26 18.11 -5.54 -10.02
C ALA A 26 17.65 -4.50 -11.04
N ALA A 27 16.59 -3.74 -10.75
CA ALA A 27 16.08 -2.68 -11.62
C ALA A 27 17.10 -1.55 -11.85
N ALA A 28 17.97 -1.27 -10.87
CA ALA A 28 19.03 -0.27 -11.01
C ALA A 28 20.15 -0.72 -11.97
N GLY A 29 20.38 -2.03 -12.10
CA GLY A 29 21.43 -2.61 -12.94
C GLY A 29 20.97 -3.18 -14.28
N ASP A 30 19.68 -3.51 -14.43
CA ASP A 30 19.09 -4.15 -15.61
C ASP A 30 17.88 -3.33 -16.13
N ALA A 31 18.01 -2.81 -17.34
CA ALA A 31 16.99 -1.95 -17.95
C ALA A 31 15.66 -2.67 -18.25
N GLU A 32 15.66 -3.98 -18.51
CA GLU A 32 14.41 -4.73 -18.68
C GLU A 32 13.68 -4.88 -17.34
N VAL A 33 14.42 -5.18 -16.26
CA VAL A 33 13.85 -5.20 -14.91
C VAL A 33 13.32 -3.82 -14.52
N GLY A 34 14.06 -2.75 -14.83
CA GLY A 34 13.63 -1.37 -14.63
C GLY A 34 12.29 -1.05 -15.30
N ARG A 35 12.15 -1.36 -16.59
CA ARG A 35 10.87 -1.18 -17.32
C ARG A 35 9.71 -1.95 -16.70
N ARG A 36 9.94 -3.19 -16.25
CA ARG A 36 8.91 -4.01 -15.60
C ARG A 36 8.49 -3.42 -14.27
N LEU A 37 9.44 -2.92 -13.49
CA LEU A 37 9.17 -2.24 -12.23
C LEU A 37 8.38 -0.95 -12.46
N GLU A 38 8.74 -0.14 -13.46
CA GLU A 38 7.99 1.07 -13.83
C GLU A 38 6.55 0.75 -14.21
N GLN A 39 6.33 -0.30 -15.01
CA GLN A 39 4.98 -0.74 -15.35
C GLN A 39 4.20 -1.21 -14.12
N LEU A 40 4.84 -1.95 -13.22
CA LEU A 40 4.22 -2.38 -11.96
C LEU A 40 3.79 -1.17 -11.12
N GLN A 41 4.67 -0.15 -11.00
CA GLN A 41 4.36 1.08 -10.27
C GLN A 41 3.26 1.89 -10.94
N HIS A 42 3.20 1.90 -12.28
CA HIS A 42 2.11 2.51 -13.04
C HIS A 42 0.77 1.83 -12.74
N ASN A 43 0.73 0.50 -12.83
CA ASN A 43 -0.48 -0.27 -12.53
C ASN A 43 -0.93 -0.05 -11.09
N ARG A 44 0.01 -0.04 -10.14
CA ARG A 44 -0.27 0.24 -8.73
C ARG A 44 -0.96 1.59 -8.53
N ARG A 45 -0.53 2.66 -9.21
CA ARG A 45 -1.19 3.98 -9.11
C ARG A 45 -2.64 3.92 -9.60
N PHE A 46 -2.88 3.23 -10.71
CA PHE A 46 -4.23 3.05 -11.24
C PHE A 46 -5.12 2.24 -10.28
N ASP A 47 -4.58 1.17 -9.68
CA ASP A 47 -5.29 0.32 -8.72
C ASP A 47 -5.66 1.07 -7.44
N MET A 48 -4.76 1.94 -6.94
CA MET A 48 -5.04 2.77 -5.76
C MET A 48 -6.12 3.80 -6.04
N LEU A 49 -6.06 4.48 -7.18
CA LEU A 49 -7.11 5.42 -7.58
C LEU A 49 -8.47 4.71 -7.70
N SER A 50 -8.48 3.52 -8.30
CA SER A 50 -9.69 2.69 -8.42
C SER A 50 -10.23 2.27 -7.04
N SER A 51 -9.35 1.95 -6.09
CA SER A 51 -9.72 1.61 -4.71
C SER A 51 -10.38 2.80 -3.99
N ILE A 52 -9.85 4.01 -4.13
CA ILE A 52 -10.45 5.22 -3.53
C ILE A 52 -11.83 5.50 -4.11
N ARG A 53 -11.98 5.44 -5.44
CA ARG A 53 -13.28 5.61 -6.10
C ARG A 53 -14.31 4.57 -5.63
N GLU A 54 -13.88 3.33 -5.44
CA GLU A 54 -14.71 2.26 -4.93
C GLU A 54 -15.08 2.46 -3.45
N TYR A 55 -14.19 3.02 -2.64
CA TYR A 55 -14.54 3.41 -1.27
C TYR A 55 -15.59 4.52 -1.24
N ARG A 56 -15.48 5.51 -2.12
CA ARG A 56 -16.49 6.58 -2.22
C ARG A 56 -17.84 6.06 -2.72
N SER A 57 -17.86 5.25 -3.77
CA SER A 57 -19.10 4.67 -4.33
C SER A 57 -19.88 3.86 -3.30
N LYS A 58 -19.17 3.26 -2.33
CA LYS A 58 -19.72 2.48 -1.22
C LYS A 58 -19.99 3.29 0.06
N GLY A 59 -19.79 4.60 0.06
CA GLY A 59 -19.99 5.46 1.24
C GLY A 59 -19.00 5.18 2.38
N LEU A 60 -17.80 4.67 2.07
CA LEU A 60 -16.75 4.38 3.05
C LEU A 60 -15.74 5.52 3.21
N CYS A 61 -15.57 6.35 2.18
CA CYS A 61 -14.63 7.47 2.17
C CYS A 61 -15.38 8.81 2.19
N HIS A 62 -15.22 9.56 3.29
CA HIS A 62 -15.87 10.84 3.57
C HIS A 62 -14.91 12.03 3.50
N SER A 63 -13.60 11.80 3.35
CA SER A 63 -12.62 12.87 3.17
C SER A 63 -13.00 13.77 1.98
N ALA A 64 -12.85 15.09 2.14
CA ALA A 64 -13.09 16.06 1.06
C ALA A 64 -11.90 16.18 0.07
N ARG A 65 -10.78 15.51 0.36
CA ARG A 65 -9.54 15.61 -0.43
C ARG A 65 -9.65 14.92 -1.80
N PRO A 66 -8.83 15.35 -2.79
CA PRO A 66 -8.82 14.75 -4.13
C PRO A 66 -8.46 13.25 -4.11
N ASP A 67 -9.14 12.45 -4.95
CA ASP A 67 -8.92 11.00 -5.01
C ASP A 67 -7.47 10.61 -5.33
N ALA A 68 -6.79 11.41 -6.16
CA ALA A 68 -5.39 11.17 -6.52
C ALA A 68 -4.46 11.29 -5.32
N GLU A 69 -4.67 12.31 -4.48
CA GLU A 69 -3.89 12.51 -3.24
C GLU A 69 -4.12 11.34 -2.27
N LEU A 70 -5.38 10.97 -2.05
CA LEU A 70 -5.74 9.83 -1.21
C LEU A 70 -5.16 8.51 -1.74
N ALA A 71 -5.08 8.35 -3.06
CA ALA A 71 -4.50 7.15 -3.68
C ALA A 71 -2.99 7.05 -3.47
N ASP A 72 -2.27 8.17 -3.58
CA ASP A 72 -0.83 8.23 -3.34
C ASP A 72 -0.50 7.92 -1.87
N GLU A 73 -1.25 8.51 -0.93
CA GLU A 73 -1.12 8.22 0.50
C GLU A 73 -1.47 6.77 0.82
N LEU A 74 -2.56 6.25 0.27
CA LEU A 74 -2.94 4.85 0.46
C LEU A 74 -1.84 3.91 -0.05
N SER A 75 -1.30 4.18 -1.24
CA SER A 75 -0.20 3.40 -1.84
C SER A 75 0.98 3.28 -0.91
N PHE A 76 1.36 4.38 -0.26
CA PHE A 76 2.44 4.43 0.72
C PHE A 76 2.11 3.63 1.99
N LEU A 77 0.94 3.85 2.59
CA LEU A 77 0.52 3.18 3.82
C LEU A 77 0.52 1.65 3.68
N ILE A 78 0.18 1.15 2.49
CA ILE A 78 0.10 -0.28 2.20
C ILE A 78 1.31 -0.87 1.47
N SER A 79 2.43 -0.14 1.43
CA SER A 79 3.64 -0.55 0.70
C SER A 79 4.41 -1.71 1.35
N PRO A 80 5.16 -2.51 0.56
CA PRO A 80 6.15 -3.44 1.10
C PRO A 80 7.19 -2.75 2.00
N GLU A 81 7.47 -1.47 1.76
CA GLU A 81 8.37 -0.63 2.53
C GLU A 81 7.81 -0.33 3.92
N SER A 82 6.52 0.04 4.04
CA SER A 82 5.89 0.27 5.34
C SER A 82 5.88 -1.01 6.19
N TYR A 83 5.68 -2.16 5.54
CA TYR A 83 5.83 -3.47 6.19
C TYR A 83 7.27 -3.70 6.68
N THR A 84 8.26 -3.49 5.82
CA THR A 84 9.68 -3.67 6.18
C THR A 84 10.03 -2.82 7.40
N GLN A 85 9.74 -1.52 7.36
CA GLN A 85 10.08 -0.61 8.45
C GLN A 85 9.37 -0.96 9.76
N LEU A 86 8.07 -1.27 9.73
CA LEU A 86 7.30 -1.51 10.95
C LEU A 86 7.45 -2.93 11.50
N VAL A 87 7.40 -3.94 10.64
CA VAL A 87 7.42 -5.35 11.04
C VAL A 87 8.84 -5.89 11.12
N VAL A 88 9.66 -5.67 10.07
CA VAL A 88 11.01 -6.25 10.01
C VAL A 88 11.97 -5.45 10.88
N ASP A 89 12.00 -4.13 10.76
CA ASP A 89 12.98 -3.30 11.45
C ASP A 89 12.53 -2.96 12.87
N ALA A 90 11.34 -2.40 13.03
CA ALA A 90 10.77 -2.03 14.33
C ALA A 90 10.15 -3.21 15.11
N LYS A 91 10.23 -4.43 14.58
CA LYS A 91 9.80 -5.69 15.24
C LYS A 91 8.34 -5.73 15.67
N TRP A 92 7.44 -5.07 14.93
CA TRP A 92 6.02 -5.17 15.23
C TRP A 92 5.48 -6.57 14.94
N SER A 93 4.55 -7.04 15.77
CA SER A 93 3.77 -8.22 15.42
C SER A 93 2.81 -7.92 14.26
N MET A 94 2.43 -8.95 13.51
CA MET A 94 1.43 -8.83 12.45
C MET A 94 0.10 -8.28 12.95
N THR A 95 -0.31 -8.65 14.18
CA THR A 95 -1.51 -8.10 14.83
C THR A 95 -1.41 -6.59 15.01
N ARG A 96 -0.27 -6.10 15.51
CA ARG A 96 -0.04 -4.66 15.69
C ARG A 96 0.00 -3.92 14.36
N TYR A 97 0.67 -4.48 13.35
CA TYR A 97 0.75 -3.91 12.01
C TYR A 97 -0.63 -3.79 11.34
N ARG A 98 -1.45 -4.84 11.37
CA ARG A 98 -2.83 -4.81 10.85
C ARG A 98 -3.70 -3.76 11.55
N ALA A 99 -3.61 -3.69 12.88
CA ALA A 99 -4.34 -2.70 13.67
C ALA A 99 -3.89 -1.26 13.34
N TRP A 100 -2.59 -1.06 13.06
CA TRP A 100 -2.08 0.22 12.59
C TRP A 100 -2.57 0.56 11.19
N MET A 101 -2.48 -0.36 10.22
CA MET A 101 -2.97 -0.12 8.86
C MET A 101 -4.43 0.31 8.88
N LEU A 102 -5.28 -0.40 9.62
CA LEU A 102 -6.70 -0.06 9.74
C LEU A 102 -6.91 1.34 10.33
N ARG A 103 -6.16 1.68 11.39
CA ARG A 103 -6.25 3.00 12.03
C ARG A 103 -5.73 4.11 11.12
N ALA A 104 -4.61 3.88 10.44
CA ALA A 104 -3.97 4.84 9.55
C ALA A 104 -4.88 5.10 8.34
N VAL A 105 -5.38 4.06 7.67
CA VAL A 105 -6.29 4.23 6.52
C VAL A 105 -7.59 4.92 6.93
N ARG A 106 -8.17 4.58 8.09
CA ARG A 106 -9.36 5.30 8.58
C ARG A 106 -9.11 6.80 8.73
N ARG A 107 -8.05 7.16 9.46
CA ARG A 107 -7.77 8.56 9.82
C ARG A 107 -7.14 9.39 8.72
N LEU A 108 -6.34 8.77 7.87
CA LEU A 108 -5.55 9.47 6.86
C LEU A 108 -6.15 9.32 5.47
N ILE A 109 -7.16 8.47 5.26
CA ILE A 109 -7.72 8.25 3.91
C ILE A 109 -9.24 8.42 3.91
N LEU A 110 -9.93 7.80 4.87
CA LEU A 110 -11.40 7.73 4.84
C LEU A 110 -12.09 8.91 5.49
N GLU A 111 -11.42 9.58 6.42
CA GLU A 111 -11.95 10.66 7.24
C GLU A 111 -10.97 11.87 7.16
N ASP A 112 -11.48 13.06 7.49
CA ASP A 112 -10.69 14.27 7.70
C ASP A 112 -10.47 14.51 9.21
#